data_AF-A0A3B0PVU8-F1
#
_entry.id   AF-A0A3B0PVU8-F1
#
_cell.length_a   1.000
_cell.length_b   1.000
_cell.length_c   1.000
_cell.angle_alpha   90.00
_cell.angle_beta   90.00
_cell.angle_gamma   90.00
#
_symmetry.space_group_name_H-M   'P 1'
#
loop_
_entity.id
_entity.type
_entity.pdbx_description
1 polymer ?
#
loop_
_entity_poly.entity_id
_entity_poly.type
_entity_poly.pdbx_seq_one_letter_code
_entity_poly.pdbx_strand_id
1 'polypeptide(L)' 'MKTTKIQNNKNRFLFAIDLDGTTLQSSRTGEIHEVTIKAVQRAVKEGHVVCILTGRPW' A
#
# COMPACT_ATOMS: atom_id res chain seq x y z
N MET A 1 -23.41 -24.15 19.97
CA MET A 1 -21.97 -23.77 19.91
C MET A 1 -21.88 -22.28 19.64
N LYS A 2 -21.28 -21.47 20.52
CA LYS A 2 -21.03 -20.04 20.27
C LYS A 2 -19.67 -19.92 19.59
N THR A 3 -19.64 -19.51 18.32
CA THR A 3 -18.40 -19.21 17.60
C THR A 3 -17.88 -17.86 18.07
N THR A 4 -16.81 -17.88 18.88
CA THR A 4 -16.13 -16.68 19.34
C THR A 4 -15.43 -16.00 18.16
N LYS A 5 -15.94 -14.85 17.70
CA LYS A 5 -15.22 -13.97 16.77
C LYS A 5 -13.95 -13.50 17.48
N ILE A 6 -12.79 -14.00 17.07
CA ILE A 6 -11.50 -13.43 17.47
C ILE A 6 -11.42 -12.04 16.84
N GLN A 7 -11.66 -11.00 17.63
CA GLN A 7 -11.45 -9.63 17.19
C GLN A 7 -9.95 -9.36 17.12
N ASN A 8 -9.34 -9.60 15.97
CA ASN A 8 -8.01 -9.10 15.67
C ASN A 8 -8.12 -7.57 15.54
N ASN A 9 -7.92 -6.87 16.65
CA ASN A 9 -7.97 -5.41 16.72
C ASN A 9 -6.67 -4.81 16.14
N LYS A 10 -6.29 -5.23 14.93
CA LYS A 10 -5.17 -4.63 14.20
C LYS A 10 -5.61 -3.27 13.70
N ASN A 11 -4.89 -2.23 14.11
CA ASN A 11 -5.14 -0.87 13.66
C ASN A 11 -5.11 -0.82 12.12
N ARG A 12 -6.13 -0.21 11.53
CA ARG A 12 -6.18 0.03 10.09
C ARG A 12 -5.59 1.41 9.80
N PHE A 13 -4.55 1.45 8.98
CA PHE A 13 -3.90 2.68 8.56
C PHE A 13 -4.24 3.04 7.11
N LEU A 14 -4.11 4.33 6.80
CA LEU A 14 -4.07 4.88 5.45
C LEU A 14 -2.61 5.23 5.13
N PHE A 15 -2.07 4.63 4.08
CA PHE A 15 -0.78 5.00 3.51
C PHE A 15 -1.02 5.86 2.27
N ALA A 16 -0.66 7.13 2.39
CA ALA A 16 -0.68 8.10 1.30
C ALA A 16 0.76 8.22 0.76
N ILE A 17 0.98 7.81 -0.48
CA ILE A 17 2.32 7.69 -1.08
C ILE A 17 2.39 8.42 -2.43
N ASP A 18 3.44 9.22 -2.59
CA ASP A 18 3.78 9.84 -3.87
C ASP A 18 4.46 8.85 -4.83
N LEU A 19 4.46 9.16 -6.12
CA LEU A 19 5.13 8.39 -7.16
C LEU A 19 6.58 8.84 -7.36
N ASP A 20 6.79 10.11 -7.75
CA ASP A 20 8.09 10.56 -8.25
C ASP A 20 9.08 10.84 -7.12
N GLY A 21 10.25 10.20 -7.19
CA GLY A 21 11.23 10.28 -6.10
C GLY A 21 10.81 9.55 -4.82
N THR A 22 9.69 8.82 -4.83
CA THR A 22 9.17 8.04 -3.70
C THR A 22 8.91 6.58 -4.06
N THR A 23 7.86 6.29 -4.84
CA THR A 23 7.46 4.92 -5.17
C THR A 23 8.15 4.37 -6.42
N LEU A 24 8.37 5.23 -7.42
CA LEU A 24 9.02 4.83 -8.67
C LEU A 24 10.52 4.69 -8.46
N GLN A 25 11.08 3.56 -8.88
CA GLN A 25 12.53 3.38 -9.05
C GLN A 25 13.07 4.33 -10.13
N SER A 26 12.28 4.55 -11.18
CA SER A 26 12.63 5.44 -12.28
C SER A 26 11.39 6.17 -12.77
N SER A 27 11.34 7.47 -12.53
CA SER A 27 10.29 8.36 -13.01
C SER A 27 10.16 8.41 -14.54
N ARG A 28 11.22 8.04 -15.26
CA ARG A 28 11.26 8.03 -16.73
C ARG A 28 10.62 6.79 -17.32
N THR A 29 10.81 5.62 -16.69
CA THR A 29 10.31 4.32 -17.18
C THR A 29 9.04 3.87 -16.47
N GLY A 30 8.70 4.47 -15.32
CA GLY A 30 7.54 4.06 -14.51
C GLY A 30 7.76 2.75 -13.75
N GLU A 31 9.00 2.29 -13.65
CA GLU A 31 9.34 1.05 -12.97
C GLU A 31 9.30 1.21 -11.45
N ILE A 32 8.86 0.15 -10.76
CA ILE A 32 8.81 0.07 -9.29
C ILE A 32 9.65 -1.13 -8.87
N HIS A 33 10.50 -0.98 -7.86
CA HIS A 33 11.24 -2.10 -7.29
C HIS A 33 10.29 -3.19 -6.77
N GLU A 34 10.64 -4.46 -7.00
CA GLU A 34 9.84 -5.60 -6.56
C GLU A 34 9.55 -5.59 -5.05
N VAL A 35 10.50 -5.11 -4.23
CA VAL A 35 10.31 -4.97 -2.77
C VAL A 35 9.20 -3.98 -2.43
N THR A 36 9.09 -2.87 -3.16
CA THR A 36 8.04 -1.86 -2.97
C THR A 36 6.67 -2.43 -3.35
N ILE A 37 6.59 -3.17 -4.46
CA ILE A 37 5.38 -3.89 -4.87
C ILE A 37 4.94 -4.86 -3.77
N LYS A 38 5.86 -5.70 -3.27
CA LYS A 38 5.59 -6.67 -2.20
C LYS A 38 5.13 -5.97 -0.92
N ALA A 39 5.71 -4.84 -0.56
CA ALA A 39 5.31 -4.06 0.61
C ALA A 39 3.88 -3.49 0.49
N VAL A 40 3.55 -2.90 -0.66
CA VAL A 40 2.19 -2.38 -0.94
C VAL A 40 1.17 -3.52 -0.91
N GLN A 41 1.45 -4.64 -1.60
CA GLN A 41 0.57 -5.81 -1.60
C GLN A 41 0.35 -6.38 -0.20
N ARG A 42 1.42 -6.44 0.60
CA ARG A 42 1.33 -6.86 2.01
C ARG A 42 0.45 -5.92 2.82
N ALA A 43 0.64 -4.60 2.71
CA ALA A 43 -0.16 -3.62 3.44
C ALA A 43 -1.66 -3.74 3.12
N VAL A 44 -2.00 -3.92 1.83
CA VAL A 44 -3.38 -4.16 1.39
C VAL A 44 -3.90 -5.49 1.96
N LYS A 45 -3.11 -6.57 1.90
CA LYS A 45 -3.48 -7.89 2.45
C LYS A 45 -3.70 -7.85 3.96
N GLU A 46 -2.97 -7.02 4.69
CA GLU A 46 -3.12 -6.80 6.13
C GLU A 46 -4.34 -5.91 6.48
N GLY A 47 -5.06 -5.42 5.47
CA GLY A 47 -6.32 -4.67 5.63
C GLY A 47 -6.15 -3.15 5.62
N HIS A 48 -4.95 -2.65 5.34
CA HIS A 48 -4.68 -1.21 5.22
C HIS A 48 -5.14 -0.67 3.87
N VAL A 49 -5.31 0.65 3.79
CA VAL A 49 -5.58 1.35 2.53
C VAL A 49 -4.29 1.96 2.03
N VAL A 50 -3.98 1.74 0.76
CA VAL A 50 -2.85 2.38 0.09
C VAL A 50 -3.43 3.28 -1.00
N CYS A 51 -3.10 4.57 -0.95
CA CYS A 51 -3.55 5.60 -1.86
C CYS A 51 -2.34 6.27 -2.50
N ILE A 52 -2.29 6.26 -3.84
CA ILE A 52 -1.29 7.01 -4.59
C ILE A 52 -1.76 8.47 -4.65
N LEU A 53 -0.92 9.38 -4.14
CA LEU A 53 -1.13 10.82 -4.19
C LEU A 53 -0.06 11.45 -5.08
N THR A 54 -0.40 11.76 -6.31
CA THR A 54 0.58 12.22 -7.30
C THR A 54 0.02 13.40 -8.11
N GLY A 55 0.93 14.24 -8.62
CA GLY A 55 0.60 15.25 -9.62
C GLY A 55 0.51 14.71 -11.05
N ARG A 56 0.85 13.43 -11.28
CA ARG A 56 0.66 12.78 -12.58
C ARG A 56 -0.83 12.63 -12.91
N PRO A 57 -1.23 12.78 -14.18
CA PRO A 57 -2.60 12.51 -14.59
C PRO A 57 -2.94 11.03 -14.42
N TRP A 58 -4.24 10.76 -14.25
CA TRP A 58 -4.81 9.41 -14.24
C TRP A 58 -5.28 9.00 -15.64
#